data_AF-A0A7K4Q2A6-F1
#
_entry.id   AF-A0A7K4Q2A6-F1
#
_cell.length_a   1.000
_cell.length_b   1.000
_cell.length_c   1.000
_cell.angle_alpha   90.00
_cell.angle_beta   90.00
_cell.angle_gamma   90.00
#
_symmetry.space_group_name_H-M   'P 1'
#
loop_
_entity.id
_entity.type
_entity.pdbx_description
1 polymer ?
#
loop_
_entity_poly.entity_id
_entity_poly.type
_entity_poly.pdbx_seq_one_letter_code
_entity_poly.pdbx_strand_id
1 'polypeptide(L)'
;FAGVVYSYDQEGVHRDARGWEQCISVPLLQPEAGQLLQHWDSLLQQFSLEEAWLPHRYEEQQHNCFTFALAFINRVRQGRGGAALSRAEFTERFVLPRAREAAGYLRLQQLLEHSDIHIVPLAEQQQQQ
;
A
#
# COMPACT_ATOMS: atom_id res chain seq x y z
N PHE A 1 -16.44 -1.28 -8.42
CA PHE A 1 -15.22 -0.78 -9.08
C PHE A 1 -14.09 -1.75 -8.77
N ALA A 2 -13.43 -2.32 -9.79
CA ALA A 2 -12.23 -3.13 -9.57
C ALA A 2 -11.02 -2.18 -9.57
N GLY A 3 -10.25 -2.15 -8.49
CA GLY A 3 -9.01 -1.39 -8.42
C GLY A 3 -7.91 -2.04 -9.26
N VAL A 4 -6.87 -1.27 -9.61
CA VAL A 4 -5.66 -1.78 -10.25
C VAL A 4 -4.44 -1.39 -9.43
N VAL A 5 -3.42 -2.24 -9.46
CA VAL A 5 -2.15 -2.03 -8.78
C VAL A 5 -1.07 -1.75 -9.81
N TYR A 6 -0.23 -0.76 -9.52
CA TYR A 6 0.99 -0.53 -10.28
C TYR A 6 2.18 -0.98 -9.43
N SER A 7 3.03 -1.84 -9.99
CA SER A 7 4.25 -2.35 -9.38
C SER A 7 5.43 -2.12 -10.31
N TYR A 8 6.64 -2.02 -9.76
CA TYR A 8 7.84 -1.78 -10.54
C TYR A 8 8.91 -2.81 -10.18
N ASP A 9 9.38 -3.55 -11.18
CA ASP A 9 10.42 -4.56 -11.03
C ASP A 9 11.42 -4.52 -12.21
N GLN A 10 12.22 -5.58 -12.35
CA GLN A 10 13.25 -5.70 -13.39
C GLN A 10 12.68 -5.69 -14.82
N GLU A 11 11.40 -5.99 -14.99
CA GLU A 11 10.70 -5.96 -16.28
C GLU A 11 9.97 -4.62 -16.52
N GLY A 12 10.08 -3.66 -15.60
CA GLY A 12 9.48 -2.34 -15.70
C GLY A 12 8.23 -2.19 -14.83
N VAL A 13 7.34 -1.28 -15.24
CA VAL A 13 6.10 -1.02 -14.51
C VAL A 13 4.98 -1.93 -15.02
N HIS A 14 4.35 -2.66 -14.11
CA HIS A 14 3.20 -3.51 -14.38
C HIS A 14 1.90 -2.87 -13.90
N ARG A 15 0.78 -3.29 -14.49
CA ARG A 15 -0.56 -2.83 -14.13
C ARG A 15 -1.49 -4.02 -13.99
N ASP A 16 -1.73 -4.43 -12.75
CA ASP A 16 -2.44 -5.66 -12.44
C ASP A 16 -3.82 -5.38 -11.84
N ALA A 17 -4.82 -6.11 -12.30
CA ALA A 17 -6.16 -6.09 -11.71
C ALA A 17 -6.38 -7.20 -10.66
N ARG A 18 -5.42 -8.13 -10.53
CA ARG A 18 -5.48 -9.34 -9.70
C ARG A 18 -4.07 -9.71 -9.22
N GLY A 19 -3.96 -10.66 -8.29
CA GLY A 19 -2.69 -11.14 -7.74
C GLY A 19 -2.22 -10.40 -6.49
N TRP A 20 -2.96 -9.37 -6.07
CA TRP A 20 -2.70 -8.56 -4.88
C TRP A 20 -3.74 -8.78 -3.77
N GLU A 21 -4.56 -9.84 -3.85
CA GLU A 21 -5.64 -10.11 -2.90
C GLU A 21 -5.13 -10.40 -1.49
N GLN A 22 -3.87 -10.82 -1.36
CA GLN A 22 -3.20 -11.10 -0.08
C GLN A 22 -2.26 -9.97 0.36
N CYS A 23 -2.35 -8.77 -0.23
CA CYS A 23 -1.50 -7.65 0.14
C CYS A 23 -2.02 -6.90 1.38
N ILE A 24 -1.11 -6.18 2.04
CA ILE A 24 -1.46 -5.26 3.13
C ILE A 24 -1.71 -3.88 2.52
N SER A 25 -2.95 -3.39 2.63
CA SER A 25 -3.28 -2.04 2.20
C SER A 25 -2.82 -0.99 3.23
N VAL A 26 -2.06 0.00 2.76
CA VAL A 26 -1.58 1.11 3.58
C VAL A 26 -2.34 2.38 3.17
N PRO A 27 -3.29 2.88 3.98
CA PRO A 27 -4.03 4.09 3.64
C PRO A 27 -3.13 5.32 3.77
N LEU A 28 -2.93 6.03 2.65
CA LEU A 28 -2.03 7.18 2.57
C LEU A 28 -2.77 8.52 2.71
N LEU A 29 -4.06 8.53 2.40
CA LEU A 29 -4.89 9.74 2.38
C LEU A 29 -5.96 9.66 3.46
N GLN A 30 -6.28 10.83 4.02
CA GLN A 30 -7.46 10.97 4.86
C GLN A 30 -8.74 10.90 3.98
N PRO A 31 -9.86 10.38 4.50
CA PRO A 31 -11.11 10.21 3.74
C PRO A 31 -11.61 11.49 3.03
N GLU A 32 -11.26 12.66 3.56
CA GLU A 32 -11.69 13.97 3.07
C GLU A 32 -10.89 14.43 1.82
N ALA A 33 -9.93 13.64 1.33
CA ALA A 33 -9.12 13.94 0.16
C ALA A 33 -9.84 13.70 -1.20
N GLY A 34 -11.16 13.87 -1.26
CA GLY A 34 -12.01 13.48 -2.40
C GLY A 34 -11.59 14.04 -3.76
N GLN A 35 -11.08 15.28 -3.82
CA GLN A 35 -10.59 15.88 -5.07
C GLN A 35 -9.31 15.21 -5.59
N LEU A 36 -8.44 14.73 -4.69
CA LEU A 36 -7.23 14.02 -5.11
C LEU A 36 -7.56 12.65 -5.70
N LEU A 37 -8.56 11.97 -5.16
CA LEU A 37 -9.01 10.66 -5.67
C LEU A 37 -9.48 10.75 -7.12
N GLN A 38 -10.05 11.87 -7.55
CA GLN A 38 -10.50 12.06 -8.95
C GLN A 38 -9.35 12.09 -9.96
N HIS A 39 -8.16 12.54 -9.56
CA HIS A 39 -7.00 12.66 -10.45
C HIS A 39 -5.93 11.59 -10.19
N TRP A 40 -5.99 10.89 -9.06
CA TRP A 40 -5.01 9.92 -8.62
C TRP A 40 -4.66 8.89 -9.71
N ASP A 41 -5.68 8.28 -10.30
CA ASP A 41 -5.49 7.24 -11.33
C ASP A 41 -4.80 7.78 -12.59
N SER A 42 -5.21 8.96 -13.05
CA SER A 42 -4.59 9.60 -14.22
C SER A 42 -3.14 10.02 -13.95
N LEU A 43 -2.84 10.53 -12.75
CA LEU A 43 -1.49 10.91 -12.35
C LEU A 43 -0.59 9.69 -12.24
N LEU A 44 -1.09 8.59 -11.66
CA LEU A 44 -0.34 7.35 -11.54
C LEU A 44 -0.07 6.72 -12.91
N GLN A 45 -1.06 6.74 -13.80
CA GLN A 45 -0.89 6.27 -15.17
C GLN A 45 0.18 7.08 -15.91
N GLN A 46 0.14 8.41 -15.86
CA GLN A 46 1.15 9.25 -16.49
C GLN A 46 2.55 9.02 -15.88
N PHE A 47 2.63 8.95 -14.55
CA PHE A 47 3.87 8.69 -13.84
C PHE A 47 4.47 7.34 -14.20
N SER A 48 3.66 6.30 -14.38
CA SER A 48 4.11 4.95 -14.75
C SER A 48 4.77 4.86 -16.12
N LEU A 49 4.52 5.83 -17.00
CA LEU A 49 5.06 5.89 -18.36
C LEU A 49 6.35 6.72 -18.47
N GLU A 50 6.83 7.30 -17.36
CA GLU A 50 8.03 8.13 -17.38
C GLU A 50 9.29 7.29 -17.60
N GLU A 51 10.24 7.83 -18.39
CA GLU A 51 11.51 7.14 -18.74
C GLU A 51 12.33 6.71 -17.52
N ALA A 52 12.11 7.36 -16.37
CA ALA A 52 12.72 6.99 -15.11
C ALA A 52 12.40 5.54 -14.69
N TRP A 53 11.29 4.97 -15.14
CA TRP A 53 10.79 3.65 -14.73
C TRP A 53 10.89 2.60 -15.84
N LEU A 54 11.79 2.80 -16.80
CA LEU A 54 12.09 1.79 -17.80
C LEU A 54 12.88 0.62 -17.18
N PRO A 55 12.72 -0.61 -17.70
CA PRO A 55 13.31 -1.82 -17.10
C PRO A 55 14.82 -1.72 -16.83
N HIS A 56 15.57 -1.15 -17.77
CA HIS A 56 17.02 -0.99 -17.69
C HIS A 56 17.48 0.06 -16.65
N ARG A 57 16.56 0.79 -16.02
CA ARG A 57 16.84 1.71 -14.91
C ARG A 57 16.69 1.02 -13.56
N TYR A 58 16.11 -0.19 -13.51
CA TYR A 58 15.90 -0.90 -12.27
C TYR A 58 17.22 -1.19 -11.55
N GLU A 59 17.27 -0.85 -10.27
CA GLU A 59 18.40 -1.10 -9.39
C GLU A 59 17.86 -1.48 -8.01
N GLU A 60 18.18 -2.70 -7.56
CA GLU A 60 17.54 -3.33 -6.40
C GLU A 60 17.69 -2.52 -5.10
N GLN A 61 18.75 -1.73 -4.94
CA GLN A 61 19.05 -1.01 -3.71
C GLN A 61 18.57 0.46 -3.74
N GLN A 62 18.60 1.08 -4.91
CA GLN A 62 18.48 2.52 -5.12
C GLN A 62 17.30 2.91 -6.01
N HIS A 63 16.84 2.04 -6.91
CA HIS A 63 15.78 2.34 -7.87
C HIS A 63 14.87 1.13 -8.13
N ASN A 64 13.99 0.86 -7.17
CA ASN A 64 13.19 -0.36 -7.06
C ASN A 64 11.70 -0.06 -6.79
N CYS A 65 10.91 -1.09 -6.50
CA CYS A 65 9.48 -0.96 -6.18
C CYS A 65 9.19 0.03 -5.05
N PHE A 66 10.05 0.09 -4.03
CA PHE A 66 9.88 1.00 -2.89
C PHE A 66 10.10 2.44 -3.33
N THR A 67 11.14 2.72 -4.12
CA THR A 67 11.41 4.08 -4.60
C THR A 67 10.37 4.54 -5.62
N PHE A 68 9.82 3.64 -6.44
CA PHE A 68 8.67 3.91 -7.32
C PHE A 68 7.47 4.43 -6.53
N ALA A 69 7.02 3.66 -5.54
CA ALA A 69 5.88 4.05 -4.72
C ALA A 69 6.14 5.37 -3.98
N LEU A 70 7.32 5.51 -3.35
CA LEU A 70 7.66 6.72 -2.60
C LEU A 70 7.77 7.96 -3.51
N ALA A 71 8.35 7.82 -4.70
CA ALA A 71 8.48 8.92 -5.66
C ALA A 71 7.10 9.42 -6.11
N PHE A 72 6.17 8.51 -6.42
CA PHE A 72 4.79 8.89 -6.76
C PHE A 72 4.11 9.64 -5.61
N ILE A 73 4.20 9.09 -4.39
CA ILE A 73 3.63 9.71 -3.19
C ILE A 73 4.20 11.11 -2.97
N ASN A 74 5.51 11.27 -3.11
CA ASN A 74 6.17 12.57 -2.96
C ASN A 74 5.76 13.56 -4.04
N ARG A 75 5.56 13.13 -5.30
CA ARG A 75 5.04 13.99 -6.37
C ARG A 75 3.64 14.52 -6.02
N VAL A 76 2.75 13.64 -5.57
CA VAL A 76 1.40 14.03 -5.17
C VAL A 76 1.43 14.99 -3.97
N ARG A 77 2.32 14.77 -3.00
CA ARG A 77 2.48 15.66 -1.83
C ARG A 77 3.01 17.03 -2.22
N GLN A 78 4.03 17.09 -3.07
CA GLN A 78 4.62 18.33 -3.55
C GLN A 78 3.63 19.16 -4.36
N GLY A 79 2.81 18.52 -5.20
CA GLY A 79 1.72 19.19 -5.93
C GLY A 79 0.66 19.86 -5.04
N ARG A 80 0.64 19.52 -3.74
CA ARG A 80 -0.25 20.10 -2.72
C ARG A 80 0.49 21.02 -1.73
N GLY A 81 1.76 21.35 -2.01
CA GLY A 81 2.61 22.16 -1.12
C GLY A 81 3.15 21.41 0.10
N GLY A 82 3.02 20.08 0.15
CA GLY A 82 3.55 19.24 1.22
C GLY A 82 5.02 18.89 1.01
N ALA A 83 5.76 18.74 2.11
CA ALA A 83 7.14 18.26 2.07
C ALA A 83 7.21 16.79 1.59
N ALA A 84 8.26 16.51 0.83
CA ALA A 84 8.65 15.16 0.45
C ALA A 84 9.03 14.34 1.69
N LEU A 85 8.67 13.06 1.70
CA LEU A 85 9.06 12.10 2.71
C LEU A 85 10.35 11.40 2.28
N SER A 86 11.27 11.23 3.22
CA SER A 86 12.39 10.31 3.08
C SER A 86 11.93 8.85 3.17
N ARG A 87 12.81 7.92 2.76
CA ARG A 87 12.58 6.47 2.91
C ARG A 87 12.29 6.10 4.38
N ALA A 88 13.05 6.68 5.30
CA ALA A 88 12.91 6.44 6.73
C ALA A 88 11.56 6.94 7.25
N GLU A 89 11.20 8.19 6.97
CA GLU A 89 9.93 8.76 7.42
C GLU A 89 8.72 8.00 6.87
N PHE A 90 8.75 7.63 5.59
CA PHE A 90 7.67 6.85 4.99
C PHE A 90 7.53 5.48 5.66
N THR A 91 8.66 4.81 5.89
CA THR A 91 8.69 3.49 6.51
C THR A 91 8.15 3.53 7.93
N GLU A 92 8.65 4.44 8.77
CA GLU A 92 8.24 4.57 10.16
C GLU A 92 6.76 4.94 10.32
N ARG A 93 6.26 5.85 9.48
CA ARG A 93 4.92 6.39 9.63
C ARG A 93 3.83 5.53 9.01
N PHE A 94 4.12 4.82 7.92
CA PHE A 94 3.09 4.15 7.11
C PHE A 94 3.30 2.64 7.01
N VAL A 95 4.53 2.19 6.79
CA VAL A 95 4.81 0.77 6.52
C VAL A 95 4.92 -0.05 7.81
N LEU A 96 5.76 0.38 8.76
CA LEU A 96 6.03 -0.36 9.99
C LEU A 96 4.79 -0.60 10.85
N PRO A 97 3.86 0.36 11.05
CA PRO A 97 2.66 0.09 11.83
C PRO A 97 1.84 -1.07 11.25
N ARG A 98 1.68 -1.10 9.92
CA ARG A 98 0.90 -2.13 9.20
C ARG A 98 1.63 -3.47 9.15
N ALA A 99 2.94 -3.46 8.98
CA ALA A 99 3.76 -4.67 9.04
C ALA A 99 3.71 -5.32 10.43
N ARG A 100 3.75 -4.52 11.51
CA ARG A 100 3.63 -5.01 12.88
C ARG A 100 2.25 -5.61 13.16
N GLU A 101 1.20 -4.94 12.70
CA GLU A 101 -0.16 -5.44 12.79
C GLU A 101 -0.32 -6.79 12.08
N ALA A 102 0.14 -6.88 10.81
CA ALA A 102 0.11 -8.12 10.06
C ALA A 102 0.93 -9.24 10.70
N ALA A 103 2.12 -8.93 11.24
CA ALA A 103 2.91 -9.92 11.99
C ALA A 103 2.17 -10.43 13.24
N GLY A 104 1.41 -9.57 13.92
CA GLY A 104 0.52 -9.96 15.01
C GLY A 104 -0.56 -10.94 14.57
N TYR A 105 -1.23 -10.66 13.46
CA TYR A 105 -2.25 -11.55 12.90
C TYR A 105 -1.67 -12.90 12.45
N LEU A 106 -0.53 -12.90 11.76
CA LEU A 106 0.15 -14.13 11.34
C LEU A 106 0.54 -14.99 12.54
N ARG A 107 1.05 -14.37 13.61
CA ARG A 107 1.35 -15.10 14.85
C ARG A 107 0.10 -15.69 15.48
N LEU A 108 -1.00 -14.93 15.53
CA LEU A 108 -2.26 -15.42 16.07
C LEU A 108 -2.78 -16.62 15.26
N GLN A 109 -2.75 -16.52 13.93
CA GLN A 109 -3.12 -17.62 13.04
C GLN A 109 -2.30 -18.88 13.35
N GLN A 110 -0.97 -18.75 13.43
CA GLN A 110 -0.09 -19.88 13.74
C GLN A 110 -0.43 -20.52 15.10
N LEU A 111 -0.75 -19.72 16.12
CA LEU A 111 -1.15 -20.24 17.43
C LEU A 111 -2.47 -21.01 17.37
N LEU A 112 -3.45 -20.49 16.61
CA LEU A 112 -4.75 -21.13 16.42
C LEU A 112 -4.62 -22.46 15.65
N GLU A 113 -3.73 -22.56 14.68
CA GLU A 113 -3.48 -23.81 13.93
C GLU A 113 -2.93 -24.94 14.81
N HIS A 114 -2.22 -24.62 15.89
CA HIS A 114 -1.55 -25.58 16.78
C HIS A 114 -2.28 -25.77 18.13
N SER A 115 -3.48 -25.21 18.28
CA SER A 115 -4.25 -25.27 19.52
C SER A 115 -5.69 -25.70 19.23
N ASP A 116 -6.27 -26.58 20.06
CA ASP A 116 -7.70 -26.89 20.02
C ASP A 116 -8.51 -25.70 20.55
N ILE A 117 -8.69 -24.67 19.71
CA ILE A 117 -9.42 -23.45 20.04
C ILE A 117 -10.67 -23.37 19.18
N HIS A 118 -11.83 -23.29 19.83
CA HIS A 118 -13.11 -23.07 19.18
C HIS A 118 -13.44 -21.57 19.15
N ILE A 119 -13.56 -21.00 17.94
CA ILE A 119 -14.06 -19.63 17.76
C ILE A 119 -15.57 -19.66 17.98
N VAL A 120 -16.03 -19.06 19.08
CA VAL A 120 -17.47 -18.88 19.35
C VAL A 120 -17.88 -17.52 18.78
N PRO A 121 -18.90 -17.44 17.92
CA PRO A 121 -19.42 -16.17 17.43
C PRO A 121 -19.81 -15.29 18.62
N LEU A 122 -19.38 -14.02 18.61
CA LEU A 122 -19.84 -13.07 19.60
C LEU A 122 -21.35 -12.90 19.40
N ALA A 123 -22.16 -13.35 20.36
CA ALA A 123 -23.59 -13.13 20.31
C ALA A 123 -23.85 -11.63 20.15
N GLU A 124 -24.56 -11.24 19.09
CA GLU A 124 -25.00 -9.86 18.90
C GLU A 124 -25.67 -9.44 20.20
N GLN A 125 -25.08 -8.46 20.89
CA GLN A 125 -25.75 -7.85 22.03
C GLN A 125 -27.01 -7.20 21.48
N GLN A 126 -28.13 -7.91 21.64
CA GLN A 126 -29.45 -7.33 21.48
C GLN A 126 -29.48 -6.10 22.37
N GLN A 127 -29.42 -4.91 21.77
CA GLN A 127 -29.77 -3.67 22.43
C GLN A 127 -31.23 -3.81 22.86
N GLN A 128 -31.44 -4.28 24.09
CA GLN A 128 -32.72 -4.22 24.76
C GLN A 128 -32.84 -2.85 25.43
N GLN A 129 -33.64 -2.01 24.74
CA GLN A 129 -34.58 -1.00 25.23
C GLN A 129 -34.05 0.25 25.93
#